data_AF-A0A6P1GQF8-F1
#
_entry.id   AF-A0A6P1GQF8-F1
#
_cell.length_a   1.000
_cell.length_b   1.000
_cell.length_c   1.000
_cell.angle_alpha   90.00
_cell.angle_beta   90.00
_cell.angle_gamma   90.00
#
_symmetry.space_group_name_H-M   'P 1'
#
loop_
_entity.id
_entity.type
_entity.pdbx_description
1 polymer ?
#
loop_
_entity_poly.entity_id
_entity_poly.type
_entity_poly.pdbx_seq_one_letter_code
_entity_poly.pdbx_strand_id
1 'polypeptide(L)'
;MVVGTYLKHGRLRVITVPLTTRDYSPEHSVELPQRVIEHLRLDTRSRIVWNDVNEFTWVGPDVRSGHDGSPVIGAMPEKIYRQVAANILAARVKITHRTE
;
A
#
# COMPACT_ATOMS: atom_id res chain seq x y z
N MET A 1 0.81 -0.93 -0.53
CA MET A 1 1.76 0.20 -0.48
C MET A 1 1.69 0.84 0.89
N VAL A 2 2.83 1.08 1.54
CA VAL A 2 2.90 1.82 2.80
C VAL A 2 2.71 3.32 2.53
N VAL A 3 1.82 3.96 3.28
CA VAL A 3 1.53 5.41 3.17
C VAL A 3 1.94 6.19 4.42
N GLY A 4 2.14 5.50 5.55
CA GLY A 4 2.58 6.10 6.80
C GLY A 4 3.02 5.04 7.80
N THR A 5 3.83 5.45 8.77
CA THR A 5 4.25 4.61 9.89
C THR A 5 4.30 5.43 11.17
N TYR A 6 4.10 4.78 12.31
CA TYR A 6 4.26 5.40 13.62
C TYR A 6 4.48 4.32 14.69
N LEU A 7 5.01 4.70 15.84
CA LEU A 7 5.17 3.78 16.96
C LEU A 7 3.93 3.79 17.86
N LYS A 8 3.45 2.60 18.26
CA LYS A 8 2.37 2.42 19.24
C LYS A 8 2.74 1.30 20.20
N HIS A 9 2.83 1.61 21.50
CA HIS A 9 3.21 0.66 22.55
C HIS A 9 4.52 -0.11 22.24
N GLY A 10 5.54 0.60 21.75
CA GLY A 10 6.84 0.00 21.41
C GLY A 10 6.84 -0.85 20.14
N ARG A 11 5.73 -0.94 19.40
CA ARG A 11 5.65 -1.65 18.12
C ARG A 11 5.46 -0.68 16.96
N LEU A 12 6.09 -0.98 15.83
CA LEU A 12 5.86 -0.23 14.59
C LEU A 12 4.47 -0.53 14.06
N ARG A 13 3.68 0.51 13.81
CA ARG A 13 2.41 0.45 13.10
C ARG A 13 2.63 0.97 11.69
N VAL A 14 2.05 0.27 10.73
CA VAL A 14 2.19 0.59 9.31
C VAL A 14 0.80 0.79 8.73
N ILE A 15 0.59 1.94 8.11
CA ILE A 15 -0.62 2.31 7.39
C ILE A 15 -0.38 2.01 5.93
N THR A 16 -1.29 1.25 5.31
CA THR A 16 -1.14 0.80 3.94
C THR A 16 -2.43 0.98 3.14
N VAL A 17 -2.27 1.01 1.83
CA VAL A 17 -3.35 0.80 0.85
C VAL A 17 -3.03 -0.45 0.02
N PRO A 18 -4.02 -1.28 -0.32
CA PRO A 18 -3.76 -2.52 -1.04
C PRO A 18 -3.42 -2.28 -2.51
N LEU A 19 -2.67 -3.22 -3.08
CA LEU A 19 -2.56 -3.39 -4.52
C LEU A 19 -3.49 -4.54 -4.91
N THR A 20 -4.17 -4.41 -6.05
CA THR A 20 -5.10 -5.43 -6.55
C THR A 20 -4.94 -5.60 -8.06
N THR A 21 -5.24 -6.79 -8.55
CA THR A 21 -5.40 -7.08 -9.99
C THR A 21 -6.86 -7.15 -10.41
N ARG A 22 -7.79 -7.02 -9.44
CA ARG A 22 -9.23 -6.97 -9.70
C ARG A 22 -9.60 -5.64 -10.31
N ASP A 23 -10.65 -5.65 -11.13
CA ASP A 23 -11.22 -4.43 -11.64
C ASP A 23 -11.94 -3.69 -10.51
N TYR A 24 -11.39 -2.55 -10.13
CA TYR A 24 -11.93 -1.64 -9.13
C TYR A 24 -12.34 -0.35 -9.83
N SER A 25 -13.35 0.34 -9.27
CA SER A 25 -13.80 1.64 -9.80
C SER A 25 -12.60 2.57 -10.06
N PRO A 26 -12.48 3.16 -11.25
CA PRO A 26 -11.41 4.11 -11.56
C PRO A 26 -11.38 5.31 -10.60
N GLU A 27 -12.53 5.68 -10.04
CA GLU A 27 -12.64 6.78 -9.07
C GLU A 27 -11.83 6.51 -7.79
N HIS A 28 -11.66 5.24 -7.41
CA HIS A 28 -11.02 4.83 -6.16
C HIS A 28 -9.71 4.07 -6.36
N SER A 29 -9.21 4.05 -7.59
CA SER A 29 -7.97 3.36 -7.92
C SER A 29 -6.98 4.25 -8.67
N VAL A 30 -5.71 3.92 -8.56
CA VAL A 30 -4.61 4.54 -9.30
C VAL A 30 -3.91 3.44 -10.09
N GLU A 31 -3.92 3.59 -11.41
CA GLU A 31 -3.14 2.73 -12.30
C GLU A 31 -1.65 2.96 -12.10
N LEU A 32 -0.88 1.89 -12.16
CA LEU A 32 0.57 1.96 -12.05
C LEU A 32 1.19 2.15 -13.44
N PRO A 33 2.16 3.06 -13.61
CA PRO A 33 2.92 3.15 -14.86
C PRO A 33 3.60 1.81 -15.17
N GLN A 34 3.64 1.43 -16.44
CA GLN A 34 4.22 0.16 -16.89
C GLN A 34 5.65 -0.09 -16.36
N ARG A 35 6.49 0.95 -16.33
CA ARG A 35 7.85 0.87 -15.76
C ARG A 35 7.87 0.47 -14.28
N VAL A 36 6.87 0.88 -13.51
CA VAL A 36 6.74 0.52 -12.08
C VAL A 36 6.30 -0.93 -11.95
N ILE A 37 5.34 -1.37 -12.77
CA ILE A 37 4.89 -2.77 -12.84
C ILE A 37 6.08 -3.69 -13.12
N GLU A 38 6.88 -3.37 -14.14
CA GLU A 38 8.06 -4.16 -14.52
C GLU A 38 9.13 -4.16 -13.43
N HIS A 39 9.45 -2.98 -12.89
CA HIS A 39 10.46 -2.84 -11.85
C HIS A 39 10.10 -3.62 -10.57
N LEU A 40 8.82 -3.59 -10.17
CA LEU A 40 8.32 -4.28 -8.98
C LEU A 40 7.82 -5.71 -9.26
N ARG A 41 7.96 -6.18 -10.51
CA ARG A 41 7.52 -7.52 -10.99
C ARG A 41 6.05 -7.81 -10.65
N LEU A 42 5.18 -6.83 -10.85
CA LEU A 42 3.75 -6.93 -10.61
C LEU A 42 3.00 -7.44 -11.86
N ASP A 43 1.76 -7.90 -11.69
CA ASP A 43 0.86 -8.18 -12.82
C ASP A 43 0.50 -6.85 -13.53
N THR A 44 0.31 -6.87 -14.85
CA THR A 44 0.03 -5.67 -15.65
C THR A 44 -1.30 -5.00 -15.29
N ARG A 45 -2.23 -5.74 -14.66
CA ARG A 45 -3.51 -5.21 -14.16
C ARG A 45 -3.40 -4.58 -12.77
N SER A 46 -2.21 -4.59 -12.17
CA SER A 46 -2.00 -4.09 -10.82
C SER A 46 -2.33 -2.61 -10.71
N ARG A 47 -3.18 -2.29 -9.74
CA ARG A 47 -3.58 -0.95 -9.39
C ARG A 47 -3.62 -0.78 -7.87
N ILE A 48 -3.46 0.46 -7.42
CA ILE A 48 -3.58 0.83 -6.00
C ILE A 48 -5.04 1.17 -5.73
N VAL A 49 -5.65 0.62 -4.67
CA VAL A 49 -6.98 1.04 -4.19
C VAL A 49 -6.79 2.00 -3.03
N TRP A 50 -6.98 3.30 -3.26
CA TRP A 50 -6.54 4.32 -2.29
C TRP A 50 -7.57 4.59 -1.18
N ASN A 51 -8.84 4.22 -1.38
CA ASN A 51 -9.90 4.42 -0.40
C ASN A 51 -10.04 3.27 0.61
N ASP A 52 -9.20 2.24 0.51
CA ASP A 52 -9.12 1.13 1.46
C ASP A 52 -7.83 1.26 2.28
N VAL A 53 -7.89 2.05 3.35
CA VAL A 53 -6.73 2.33 4.20
C VAL A 53 -6.74 1.37 5.38
N ASN A 54 -5.68 0.57 5.51
CA ASN A 54 -5.54 -0.46 6.52
C ASN A 54 -4.34 -0.19 7.44
N GLU A 55 -4.47 -0.49 8.73
CA GLU A 55 -3.39 -0.37 9.71
C GLU A 55 -3.02 -1.73 10.29
N PHE A 56 -1.72 -2.04 10.31
CA PHE A 56 -1.16 -3.30 10.79
C PHE A 56 -0.04 -3.09 11.82
N THR A 57 0.19 -4.08 12.69
CA THR A 57 1.45 -4.19 13.45
C THR A 57 2.54 -4.71 12.51
N TRP A 58 3.74 -4.15 12.60
CA TRP A 58 4.90 -4.60 11.84
C TRP A 58 5.96 -5.27 12.71
N VAL A 59 6.56 -6.38 12.30
CA VAL A 59 6.19 -7.22 11.13
C VAL A 59 4.96 -8.07 11.49
N GLY A 60 3.93 -8.06 10.64
CA GLY A 60 2.69 -8.82 10.87
C GLY A 60 2.81 -10.28 10.42
N PRO A 61 1.94 -11.20 10.90
CA PRO A 61 2.00 -12.63 10.58
C PRO A 61 1.81 -12.93 9.08
N ASP A 62 1.02 -12.11 8.38
CA ASP A 62 0.75 -12.26 6.94
C ASP A 62 1.87 -11.71 6.05
N VAL A 63 2.89 -11.08 6.63
CA VAL A 63 4.01 -10.53 5.89
C VAL A 63 4.98 -11.66 5.55
N ARG A 64 5.08 -11.98 4.26
CA ARG A 64 6.00 -13.00 3.75
C ARG A 64 7.36 -12.38 3.45
N SER A 65 8.43 -13.08 3.81
CA SER A 65 9.78 -12.74 3.38
C SER A 65 9.95 -12.95 1.87
N GLY A 66 10.64 -12.03 1.21
CA GLY A 66 11.13 -12.18 -0.14
C GLY A 66 12.35 -13.11 -0.21
N HIS A 67 12.88 -13.30 -1.42
CA HIS A 67 14.01 -14.20 -1.68
C HIS A 67 15.31 -13.81 -0.96
N ASP A 68 15.47 -12.52 -0.64
CA ASP A 68 16.59 -11.95 0.11
C ASP A 68 16.33 -11.91 1.64
N GLY A 69 15.23 -12.51 2.10
CA GLY A 69 14.78 -12.44 3.50
C GLY A 69 14.03 -11.16 3.86
N SER A 70 14.02 -10.15 2.98
CA SER A 70 13.33 -8.89 3.19
C SER A 70 11.86 -8.98 2.76
N PRO A 71 10.89 -8.50 3.56
CA PRO A 71 9.50 -8.43 3.12
C PRO A 71 9.21 -7.26 2.17
N VAL A 72 10.22 -6.46 1.83
CA VAL A 72 10.08 -5.27 0.99
C VAL A 72 10.27 -5.65 -0.47
N ILE A 73 9.21 -5.47 -1.27
CA ILE A 73 9.25 -5.71 -2.72
C ILE A 73 10.02 -4.59 -3.45
N GLY A 74 9.86 -3.34 -3.00
CA GLY A 74 10.54 -2.18 -3.58
C GLY A 74 9.91 -0.85 -3.18
N ALA A 75 10.43 0.23 -3.74
CA ALA A 75 9.95 1.59 -3.49
C ALA A 75 8.94 2.05 -4.54
N MET A 76 7.90 2.75 -4.11
CA MET A 76 6.96 3.40 -5.02
C MET A 76 7.47 4.78 -5.42
N PRO A 77 7.31 5.23 -6.69
CA PRO A 77 7.64 6.60 -7.08
C PRO A 77 6.92 7.64 -6.23
N GLU A 78 7.65 8.69 -5.85
CA GLU A 78 7.16 9.77 -5.00
C GLU A 78 5.86 10.41 -5.53
N LYS A 79 5.76 10.62 -6.84
CA LYS A 79 4.55 11.17 -7.47
C LYS A 79 3.30 10.35 -7.17
N ILE A 80 3.41 9.02 -7.22
CA ILE A 80 2.28 8.10 -6.94
C ILE A 80 1.95 8.14 -5.45
N TYR A 81 2.97 8.08 -4.59
CA TYR A 81 2.80 8.20 -3.14
C TYR A 81 2.06 9.50 -2.76
N ARG A 82 2.51 10.65 -3.29
CA ARG A 82 1.91 11.95 -3.02
C ARG A 82 0.46 12.03 -3.50
N GLN A 83 0.17 11.51 -4.69
CA GLN A 83 -1.19 11.46 -5.22
C GLN A 83 -2.12 10.65 -4.29
N VAL A 84 -1.70 9.45 -3.88
CA VAL A 84 -2.49 8.59 -3.00
C VAL A 84 -2.71 9.24 -1.64
N ALA A 85 -1.66 9.80 -1.04
CA ALA A 85 -1.77 10.51 0.24
C ALA A 85 -2.75 11.71 0.15
N ALA A 86 -2.66 12.50 -0.93
CA ALA A 86 -3.58 13.61 -1.16
C ALA A 86 -5.04 13.16 -1.28
N ASN A 87 -5.31 12.07 -2.02
CA ASN A 87 -6.65 11.51 -2.15
C ASN A 87 -7.22 11.05 -0.79
N ILE A 88 -6.43 10.33 0.01
CA ILE A 88 -6.82 9.85 1.34
C ILE A 88 -7.21 11.04 2.24
N LEU A 89 -6.39 12.09 2.26
CA LEU A 89 -6.62 13.28 3.08
C LEU A 89 -7.85 14.07 2.61
N ALA A 90 -7.99 14.28 1.30
CA ALA A 90 -9.11 15.01 0.72
C ALA A 90 -10.45 14.31 1.00
N ALA A 91 -10.49 12.98 0.87
CA ALA A 91 -11.70 12.18 1.11
C ALA A 91 -11.92 11.82 2.59
N ARG A 92 -10.98 12.16 3.49
CA ARG A 92 -11.03 11.81 4.93
C ARG A 92 -11.31 10.32 5.16
N VAL A 93 -10.62 9.46 4.41
CA VAL A 93 -10.84 8.02 4.44
C VAL A 93 -10.61 7.49 5.85
N LYS A 94 -11.57 6.71 6.37
CA LYS A 94 -11.43 6.07 7.68
C LYS A 94 -10.40 4.93 7.59
N ILE A 95 -9.50 4.89 8.56
CA ILE A 95 -8.52 3.83 8.67
C ILE A 95 -9.20 2.60 9.28
N THR A 96 -9.11 1.48 8.59
CA THR A 96 -9.55 0.18 9.08
C THR A 96 -8.42 -0.45 9.88
N HIS A 97 -8.63 -0.64 11.18
CA HIS A 97 -7.67 -1.36 12.01
C HIS A 97 -7.82 -2.86 11.73
N ARG A 98 -6.78 -3.45 11.13
CA ARG A 98 -6.70 -4.90 10.95
C ARG A 98 -5.86 -5.44 12.10
N THR A 99 -6.54 -6.07 13.05
CA THR A 99 -5.92 -6.80 14.15
C THR A 99 -6.12 -8.27 13.87
N GLU A 100 -5.06 -8.94 13.45
CA GLU A 100 -4.83 -10.38 13.57
C GLU A 100 -3.35 -10.67 13.34
#